data_AF-A0A382CAA4-F1
#
_entry.id   AF-A0A382CAA4-F1
#
_cell.length_a   1.000
_cell.length_b   1.000
_cell.length_c   1.000
_cell.angle_alpha   90.00
_cell.angle_beta   90.00
_cell.angle_gamma   90.00
#
_symmetry.space_group_name_H-M   'P 1'
#
loop_
_entity.id
_entity.type
_entity.pdbx_description
1 polymer ?
#
loop_
_entity_poly.entity_id
_entity_poly.type
_entity_poly.pdbx_seq_one_letter_code
_entity_poly.pdbx_strand_id
1 'polypeptide(L)'
;VLSELQRLSTVPDKEQDARKTLEFVRNLKTIPISGKYADDAITEHVKKHGGMVATIDKELKNKIKNLGGSVMSFSNDKIVLES
;
A
#
# COMPACT_ATOMS: atom_id res chain seq x y z
N VAL A 1 -6.13 3.01 -1.20
CA VAL A 1 -5.12 2.77 -2.27
C VAL A 1 -5.70 2.94 -3.67
N LEU A 2 -6.74 2.17 -4.05
CA LEU A 2 -7.32 2.26 -5.40
C LEU A 2 -7.76 3.68 -5.80
N SER A 3 -8.37 4.44 -4.89
CA SER A 3 -8.75 5.84 -5.14
C SER A 3 -7.55 6.74 -5.43
N GLU A 4 -6.40 6.49 -4.78
CA GLU A 4 -5.17 7.25 -5.07
C GLU A 4 -4.61 6.85 -6.43
N LEU A 5 -4.59 5.56 -6.79
CA LEU A 5 -4.20 5.12 -8.13
C LEU A 5 -5.11 5.71 -9.23
N GLN A 6 -6.42 5.80 -8.99
CA GLN A 6 -7.35 6.46 -9.90
C GLN A 6 -7.00 7.94 -10.06
N ARG A 7 -6.73 8.65 -8.97
CA ARG A 7 -6.29 10.05 -9.02
C ARG A 7 -4.95 10.20 -9.76
N LEU A 8 -4.01 9.30 -9.57
CA LEU A 8 -2.71 9.32 -10.27
C LEU A 8 -2.86 9.05 -11.77
N SER A 9 -3.88 8.29 -12.19
CA SER A 9 -4.17 8.06 -13.60
C SER A 9 -4.61 9.31 -14.37
N THR A 10 -4.89 10.43 -13.68
CA THR A 10 -5.18 11.73 -14.30
C THR A 10 -4.00 12.70 -14.26
N VAL A 11 -2.83 12.28 -13.75
CA VAL A 11 -1.60 13.09 -13.70
C VAL A 11 -0.73 12.70 -14.89
N PRO A 12 -0.44 13.61 -15.84
CA PRO A 12 0.22 13.26 -17.12
C PRO A 12 1.48 12.40 -16.97
N ASP A 13 2.41 12.80 -16.10
CA ASP A 13 3.69 12.08 -15.92
C ASP A 13 3.56 10.73 -15.18
N LYS A 14 2.39 10.42 -14.64
CA LYS A 14 2.13 9.18 -13.87
C LYS A 14 1.05 8.31 -14.48
N GLU A 15 0.37 8.82 -15.52
CA GLU A 15 -0.84 8.22 -16.07
C GLU A 15 -0.62 6.79 -16.54
N GLN A 16 0.45 6.57 -17.32
CA GLN A 16 0.71 5.26 -17.93
C GLN A 16 0.90 4.16 -16.87
N ASP A 17 1.73 4.42 -15.86
CA ASP A 17 2.02 3.46 -14.80
C ASP A 17 0.80 3.23 -13.89
N ALA A 18 0.06 4.30 -13.58
CA ALA A 18 -1.17 4.21 -12.79
C ALA A 18 -2.25 3.37 -13.50
N ARG A 19 -2.45 3.57 -14.81
CA ARG A 19 -3.42 2.80 -15.60
C ARG A 19 -3.04 1.32 -15.70
N LYS A 20 -1.78 1.01 -16.02
CA LYS A 20 -1.29 -0.38 -16.05
C LYS A 20 -1.46 -1.07 -14.70
N THR A 21 -1.17 -0.35 -13.61
CA THR A 21 -1.35 -0.87 -12.25
C THR A 21 -2.83 -1.12 -11.95
N LEU A 22 -3.73 -0.19 -12.31
CA LEU A 22 -5.18 -0.36 -12.14
C LEU A 22 -5.71 -1.58 -12.91
N GLU A 23 -5.22 -1.81 -14.13
CA GLU A 23 -5.57 -2.98 -14.92
C GLU A 23 -5.10 -4.28 -14.26
N PHE A 24 -3.86 -4.30 -13.76
CA PHE A 24 -3.30 -5.46 -13.05
C PHE A 24 -4.09 -5.79 -11.78
N VAL A 25 -4.42 -4.79 -10.96
CA VAL A 25 -5.06 -5.02 -9.66
C VAL A 25 -6.58 -5.27 -9.73
N ARG A 26 -7.22 -5.08 -10.89
CA ARG A 26 -8.70 -5.16 -11.03
C ARG A 26 -9.31 -6.50 -10.58
N ASN A 27 -8.53 -7.59 -10.67
CA ASN A 27 -8.96 -8.94 -10.33
C ASN A 27 -8.44 -9.41 -8.96
N LEU A 28 -7.69 -8.58 -8.24
CA LEU A 28 -7.20 -8.92 -6.92
C LEU A 28 -8.31 -8.79 -5.88
N LYS A 29 -8.26 -9.60 -4.82
CA LYS A 29 -9.18 -9.45 -3.69
C LYS A 29 -8.97 -8.08 -3.05
N THR A 30 -10.06 -7.37 -2.83
CA THR A 30 -10.07 -6.07 -2.15
C THR A 30 -10.80 -6.19 -0.82
N ILE A 31 -10.41 -5.34 0.13
CA ILE A 31 -11.13 -5.12 1.37
C ILE A 31 -11.59 -3.66 1.42
N PRO A 32 -12.81 -3.38 1.89
CA PRO A 32 -13.24 -2.02 2.12
C PRO A 32 -12.48 -1.46 3.33
N ILE A 33 -11.77 -0.34 3.13
CA ILE A 33 -11.15 0.42 4.21
C ILE A 33 -11.56 1.88 4.05
N SER A 34 -12.06 2.49 5.12
CA SER A 34 -12.43 3.90 5.16
C SER A 34 -11.29 4.75 5.71
N GLY A 35 -11.05 5.91 5.10
CA GLY A 35 -10.07 6.88 5.58
C GLY A 35 -9.80 7.96 4.53
N LYS A 36 -9.30 9.11 4.98
CA LYS A 36 -8.97 10.24 4.08
C LYS A 36 -7.65 9.99 3.32
N TYR A 37 -6.64 9.48 4.02
CA TYR A 37 -5.33 9.19 3.48
C TYR A 37 -5.08 7.68 3.52
N ALA A 38 -4.48 7.12 2.47
CA ALA A 38 -4.26 5.69 2.35
C ALA A 38 -3.39 5.14 3.49
N ASP A 39 -2.31 5.83 3.83
CA ASP A 39 -1.36 5.41 4.87
C ASP A 39 -2.02 5.33 6.24
N ASP A 40 -2.81 6.33 6.63
CA ASP A 40 -3.54 6.33 7.90
C ASP A 40 -4.59 5.21 7.93
N ALA A 41 -5.31 5.02 6.83
CA ALA A 41 -6.32 3.98 6.71
C ALA A 41 -5.72 2.56 6.83
N ILE A 42 -4.56 2.33 6.22
CA ILE A 42 -3.81 1.07 6.32
C ILE A 42 -3.30 0.86 7.75
N THR A 43 -2.71 1.91 8.34
CA THR A 43 -2.17 1.89 9.70
C THR A 43 -3.25 1.55 10.73
N GLU A 44 -4.41 2.19 10.65
CA GLU A 44 -5.55 1.92 11.52
C GLU A 44 -6.14 0.51 11.31
N HIS A 45 -6.17 0.03 10.07
CA HIS A 45 -6.62 -1.33 9.79
C HIS A 45 -5.69 -2.37 10.45
N VAL A 46 -4.37 -2.22 10.29
CA VAL A 46 -3.37 -3.12 10.89
C VAL A 46 -3.40 -3.06 12.40
N LYS A 47 -3.53 -1.87 12.99
CA LYS A 47 -3.65 -1.72 14.44
C LYS A 47 -4.82 -2.51 15.03
N LYS A 48 -5.94 -2.60 14.29
CA LYS A 48 -7.17 -3.28 14.76
C LYS A 48 -7.20 -4.77 14.46
N HIS A 49 -6.60 -5.21 13.35
CA HIS A 49 -6.74 -6.58 12.85
C HIS A 49 -5.41 -7.34 12.72
N GLY A 50 -4.29 -6.68 13.00
CA GLY A 50 -2.96 -7.17 12.60
C GLY A 50 -2.80 -7.18 11.09
N GLY A 51 -1.79 -7.93 10.62
CA GLY A 51 -1.58 -8.19 9.20
C GLY A 51 -0.21 -7.76 8.69
N MET A 52 -0.04 -7.94 7.39
CA MET A 52 1.20 -7.64 6.67
C MET A 52 0.94 -6.54 5.63
N VAL A 53 1.83 -5.55 5.59
CA VAL A 53 1.76 -4.45 4.61
C VAL A 53 2.92 -4.55 3.65
N ALA A 54 2.62 -4.59 2.35
CA ALA A 54 3.64 -4.48 1.31
C ALA A 54 3.90 -3.01 0.99
N THR A 55 5.08 -2.48 1.32
CA THR A 55 5.44 -1.08 1.04
C THR A 55 6.96 -0.87 1.00
N ILE A 56 7.39 0.08 0.17
CA ILE A 56 8.77 0.60 0.14
C ILE A 56 8.90 1.94 0.86
N ASP A 57 7.79 2.55 1.29
CA ASP A 57 7.80 3.85 1.96
C ASP A 57 8.36 3.74 3.39
N LYS A 58 9.45 4.46 3.67
CA LYS A 58 10.18 4.35 4.93
C LYS A 58 9.33 4.73 6.16
N GLU A 59 8.48 5.74 6.04
CA GLU A 59 7.66 6.20 7.16
C GLU A 59 6.55 5.19 7.47
N LEU A 60 5.86 4.70 6.44
CA LEU A 60 4.84 3.68 6.59
C LEU A 60 5.44 2.37 7.13
N LYS A 61 6.61 1.95 6.64
CA LYS A 61 7.32 0.78 7.20
C LYS A 61 7.53 0.91 8.71
N ASN A 62 8.04 2.06 9.16
CA ASN A 62 8.28 2.30 10.58
C ASN A 62 6.97 2.33 11.39
N LYS A 63 5.92 2.97 10.87
CA LYS A 63 4.60 3.00 11.52
C LYS A 63 4.02 1.60 11.71
N ILE A 64 4.07 0.75 10.68
CA ILE A 64 3.53 -0.62 10.74
C ILE A 64 4.30 -1.49 11.74
N LYS A 65 5.64 -1.45 11.72
CA LYS A 65 6.46 -2.21 12.69
C LYS A 65 6.20 -1.80 14.12
N ASN A 66 6.08 -0.49 14.39
CA ASN A 66 5.77 0.03 15.72
C ASN A 66 4.39 -0.40 16.24
N LEU A 67 3.49 -0.84 15.37
CA LEU A 67 2.17 -1.37 15.72
C LEU A 67 2.16 -2.90 15.84
N GLY A 68 3.31 -3.57 15.73
CA GLY A 68 3.44 -5.02 15.77
C GLY A 68 3.02 -5.72 14.47
N GLY A 69 2.84 -4.97 13.38
CA GLY A 69 2.57 -5.54 12.05
C GLY A 69 3.85 -5.98 11.34
N SER A 70 3.71 -6.85 10.34
CA SER A 70 4.82 -7.24 9.47
C SER A 70 4.87 -6.39 8.20
N VAL A 71 6.05 -6.18 7.67
CA VAL A 71 6.27 -5.40 6.44
C VAL A 71 6.91 -6.27 5.37
N MET A 72 6.30 -6.33 4.20
CA MET A 72 6.94 -6.87 3.00
C MET A 72 7.50 -5.70 2.18
N SER A 73 8.77 -5.72 1.81
CA SER A 73 9.39 -4.65 1.04
C SER A 73 10.25 -5.20 -0.10
N PHE A 74 10.64 -4.32 -1.03
CA PHE A 74 11.61 -4.63 -2.08
C PHE A 74 12.99 -4.09 -1.71
N SER A 75 14.02 -4.94 -1.78
CA SER A 75 15.42 -4.59 -1.51
C SER A 75 16.36 -5.45 -2.35
N ASN A 76 17.31 -4.84 -3.06
CA ASN A 76 18.27 -5.53 -3.93
C ASN A 76 17.61 -6.56 -4.87
N ASP A 77 16.56 -6.13 -5.59
CA ASP A 77 15.76 -6.97 -6.51
C ASP A 77 15.11 -8.20 -5.86
N LYS A 78 14.93 -8.18 -4.54
CA LYS A 78 14.29 -9.25 -3.77
C LYS A 78 13.14 -8.71 -2.93
N ILE A 79 12.12 -9.55 -2.73
CA ILE A 79 11.10 -9.33 -1.71
C ILE A 79 11.68 -9.79 -0.38
N VAL A 80 11.69 -8.89 0.62
CA VAL A 80 12.13 -9.18 1.98
C VAL A 80 10.99 -8.98 2.96
N LEU A 81 10.93 -9.83 3.98
CA LEU A 81 10.03 -9.67 5.10
C LEU A 81 10.80 -8.98 6.23
N GLU A 82 10.27 -7.86 6.70
CA GLU A 82 10.79 -7.09 7.81
C GLU A 82 9.77 -7.13 8.97
N SER A 83 10.28 -7.25 10.19
CA SER A 83 9.54 -7.16 11.45
C SER A 83 10.10 -6.05 12.32
#